data_AF-A0A8C1YSZ9-F1
#
_entry.id   AF-A0A8C1YSZ9-F1
#
_cell.length_a   1.000
_cell.length_b   1.000
_cell.length_c   1.000
_cell.angle_alpha   90.00
_cell.angle_beta   90.00
_cell.angle_gamma   90.00
#
_symmetry.space_group_name_H-M   'P 1'
#
loop_
_entity.id
_entity.type
_entity.pdbx_description
1 polymer ?
#
loop_
_entity_poly.entity_id
_entity_poly.type
_entity_poly.pdbx_seq_one_letter_code
_entity_poly.pdbx_strand_id
1 'polypeptide(L)'
;MTSRCVGSTVSLGFFDDIIIPPESLQQPAKFDEAEQVWMWEYETDEGAHDLYMDQGEEIRFRVVDEVFIDTSPTGPSAEKEGLSTAPTAPPAGAEDSAQQKEAPYTLIGSVSEPGLGLLSWWNS
;
A
#
# COMPACT_ATOMS: atom_id res chain seq x y z
N MET A 1 -5.10 -17.53 5.93
CA MET A 1 -5.05 -16.07 6.11
C MET A 1 -3.59 -15.63 6.05
N THR A 2 -3.05 -15.40 4.86
CA THR A 2 -1.78 -14.67 4.72
C THR A 2 -2.09 -13.21 5.00
N SER A 3 -1.76 -12.73 6.21
CA SER A 3 -1.74 -11.30 6.50
C SER A 3 -0.82 -10.68 5.47
N ARG A 4 -1.39 -9.91 4.54
CA ARG A 4 -0.64 -9.24 3.50
C ARG A 4 0.12 -8.18 4.27
N CYS A 5 1.42 -8.38 4.53
CA CYS A 5 2.30 -7.33 5.05
C CYS A 5 2.45 -6.27 3.94
N VAL A 6 1.34 -5.61 3.61
CA VAL A 6 1.31 -4.47 2.71
C VAL A 6 2.11 -3.40 3.45
N GLY A 7 3.11 -2.83 2.78
CA GLY A 7 3.97 -1.82 3.38
C GLY A 7 3.20 -0.61 3.91
N SER A 8 3.93 0.33 4.51
CA SER A 8 3.31 1.54 5.07
C SER A 8 2.73 2.42 3.95
N THR A 9 1.47 2.81 4.07
CA THR A 9 0.85 3.77 3.13
C THR A 9 1.06 5.20 3.60
N VAL A 10 1.34 6.12 2.67
CA VAL A 10 1.59 7.53 2.97
C VAL A 10 0.58 8.39 2.22
N SER A 11 0.12 9.47 2.86
CA SER A 11 -0.73 10.47 2.23
C SER A 11 -0.04 11.84 2.23
N LEU A 12 -0.14 12.54 1.10
CA LEU A 12 0.31 13.93 0.92
C LEU A 12 -0.86 14.93 1.02
N GLY A 13 -2.04 14.48 1.45
CA GLY A 13 -3.26 15.27 1.55
C GLY A 13 -4.05 15.38 0.24
N PHE A 14 -3.37 15.54 -0.91
CA PHE A 14 -4.02 15.50 -2.24
C PHE A 14 -3.87 14.14 -2.95
N PHE A 15 -2.98 13.29 -2.45
CA PHE A 15 -2.67 11.98 -3.02
C PHE A 15 -2.37 11.00 -1.88
N ASP A 16 -3.01 9.83 -1.92
CA ASP A 16 -3.02 8.80 -0.87
C ASP A 16 -2.54 7.43 -1.36
N ASP A 17 -2.38 7.25 -2.67
CA ASP A 17 -1.91 6.01 -3.30
C ASP A 17 -0.37 5.91 -3.29
N ILE A 18 0.27 6.10 -2.13
CA ILE A 18 1.71 5.95 -1.94
C ILE A 18 1.98 4.78 -0.99
N ILE A 19 2.81 3.85 -1.41
CA ILE A 19 3.15 2.65 -0.64
C ILE A 19 4.67 2.59 -0.44
N ILE A 20 5.11 2.37 0.79
CA ILE A 20 6.50 2.09 1.14
C ILE A 20 6.60 0.61 1.49
N PRO A 21 7.11 -0.25 0.59
CA PRO A 21 7.20 -1.68 0.87
C PRO A 21 8.19 -1.96 2.00
N PRO A 22 8.00 -3.08 2.72
CA PRO A 22 8.83 -3.42 3.87
C PRO A 22 10.30 -3.61 3.52
N GLU A 23 10.61 -4.08 2.31
CA GLU A 23 11.99 -4.16 1.82
C GLU A 23 12.68 -2.80 1.67
N SER A 24 11.89 -1.72 1.54
CA SER A 24 12.37 -0.34 1.38
C SER A 24 12.36 0.45 2.69
N LEU A 25 12.12 -0.22 3.81
CA LEU A 25 12.27 0.36 5.15
C LEU A 25 13.72 0.33 5.63
N GLN A 26 14.01 1.15 6.65
CA GLN A 26 15.29 1.17 7.35
C GLN A 26 15.59 -0.20 7.99
N GLN A 27 16.73 -0.82 7.66
CA GLN A 27 17.12 -2.10 8.24
C GLN A 27 17.97 -1.88 9.51
N PRO A 28 17.76 -2.67 10.57
CA PRO A 28 16.77 -3.74 10.73
C PRO A 28 15.34 -3.24 11.03
N ALA A 29 14.39 -3.55 10.14
CA ALA A 29 12.97 -3.25 10.33
C ALA A 29 12.22 -4.47 10.89
N LYS A 30 11.33 -4.24 11.85
CA LYS A 30 10.40 -5.24 12.42
C LYS A 30 8.98 -4.72 12.31
N PHE A 31 8.05 -5.61 11.97
CA PHE A 31 6.62 -5.29 11.98
C PHE A 31 6.01 -5.82 13.27
N ASP A 32 5.34 -4.95 14.01
CA ASP A 32 4.54 -5.36 15.17
C ASP A 32 3.11 -5.65 14.69
N GLU A 33 2.70 -6.93 14.75
CA GLU A 33 1.33 -7.31 14.36
C GLU A 33 0.25 -6.85 15.35
N ALA A 34 0.60 -6.62 16.62
CA ALA A 34 -0.36 -6.17 17.62
C ALA A 34 -0.71 -4.69 17.42
N GLU A 35 0.31 -3.87 17.11
CA GLU A 35 0.15 -2.42 16.89
C GLU A 35 -0.02 -2.05 15.41
N GLN A 36 0.19 -3.00 14.49
CA GLN A 36 0.18 -2.78 13.03
C GLN A 36 1.13 -1.64 12.62
N VAL A 37 2.28 -1.57 13.28
CA VAL A 37 3.29 -0.51 13.13
C VAL A 37 4.63 -1.09 12.73
N TRP A 38 5.37 -0.36 11.91
CA TRP A 38 6.75 -0.70 11.59
C TRP A 38 7.68 -0.04 12.60
N MET A 39 8.65 -0.80 13.09
CA MET A 39 9.67 -0.37 14.03
C MET A 39 11.04 -0.56 13.38
N TRP A 40 11.88 0.46 13.48
CA TRP A 40 13.27 0.40 13.08
C TRP A 40 14.15 0.35 14.32
N GLU A 41 14.98 -0.69 14.44
CA GLU A 41 15.94 -0.83 15.52
C GLU A 41 17.29 -0.22 15.08
N TYR A 42 17.61 0.94 15.63
CA TYR A 42 18.85 1.65 15.33
C TYR A 42 19.92 1.32 16.37
N GLU A 43 20.95 0.58 15.98
CA GLU A 43 22.09 0.26 16.85
C GLU A 43 23.08 1.43 16.93
N THR A 44 23.35 1.90 18.15
CA THR A 44 24.40 2.87 18.47
C THR A 44 25.44 2.26 19.42
N ASP A 45 26.56 2.95 19.63
CA ASP A 45 27.57 2.57 20.62
C ASP A 45 27.02 2.52 22.06
N GLU A 46 25.85 3.13 22.30
CA GLU A 46 25.17 3.26 23.59
C GLU A 46 24.04 2.22 23.78
N GLY A 47 23.64 1.52 22.71
CA GLY A 47 22.61 0.49 22.73
C GLY A 47 21.75 0.46 21.46
N ALA A 48 20.76 -0.44 21.43
CA ALA A 48 19.74 -0.46 20.39
C ALA A 48 18.60 0.50 20.75
N HIS A 49 18.20 1.36 19.82
CA HIS A 49 17.09 2.29 19.94
C HIS A 49 15.94 1.86 19.02
N ASP A 50 14.77 1.65 19.60
CA ASP A 50 13.56 1.31 18.86
C ASP A 50 12.84 2.59 18.40
N LEU A 51 12.76 2.79 17.09
CA LEU A 51 12.10 3.92 16.44
C LEU A 51 10.83 3.45 15.74
N TYR A 52 9.68 3.83 16.27
CA TYR A 52 8.37 3.46 15.72
C TYR A 52 7.97 4.40 14.58
N MET A 53 7.31 3.85 13.55
CA MET A 53 6.68 4.59 12.47
C MET A 53 5.22 4.87 12.81
N ASP A 54 4.99 5.81 13.72
CA ASP A 54 3.65 6.17 14.17
C ASP A 54 2.78 6.76 13.04
N GLN A 55 1.50 6.41 13.05
CA GLN A 55 0.54 6.94 12.09
C GLN A 55 0.26 8.41 12.36
N GLY A 56 0.21 9.21 11.29
CA GLY A 56 -0.08 10.65 11.38
C GLY A 56 1.13 11.53 11.67
N GLU A 57 2.33 10.97 11.78
CA GLU A 57 3.57 11.75 11.80
C GLU A 57 4.02 12.16 10.40
N GLU A 58 4.74 13.28 10.33
CA GLU A 58 5.35 13.74 9.09
C GLU A 58 6.56 12.86 8.74
N ILE A 59 6.51 12.24 7.56
CA ILE A 59 7.54 11.34 7.04
C ILE A 59 8.21 11.94 5.80
N ARG A 60 9.53 11.84 5.73
CA ARG A 60 10.31 12.10 4.52
C ARG A 60 10.62 10.78 3.83
N PHE A 61 10.09 10.58 2.64
CA PHE A 61 10.38 9.41 1.82
C PHE A 61 10.88 9.84 0.45
N ARG A 62 11.54 8.93 -0.24
CA ARG A 62 11.99 9.11 -1.62
C ARG A 62 11.15 8.25 -2.53
N VAL A 63 10.59 8.82 -3.59
CA VAL A 63 9.91 8.04 -4.63
C VAL A 63 10.99 7.29 -5.41
N VAL A 64 10.85 5.97 -5.49
CA VAL A 64 11.80 5.08 -6.19
C VAL A 64 11.18 4.46 -7.43
N ASP A 65 9.86 4.31 -7.45
CA ASP A 65 9.14 3.75 -8.58
C ASP A 65 7.71 4.31 -8.68
N GLU A 66 7.10 4.19 -9.85
CA GLU A 66 5.71 4.58 -10.11
C GLU A 66 5.01 3.50 -10.92
N VAL A 67 3.78 3.17 -10.52
CA VAL A 67 2.97 2.14 -11.15
C VAL A 67 1.72 2.81 -11.70
N PHE A 68 1.54 2.70 -13.02
CA PHE A 68 0.31 3.10 -13.69
C PHE A 68 -0.46 1.86 -14.13
N ILE A 69 -1.72 1.76 -13.71
CA ILE A 69 -2.62 0.68 -14.06
C ILE A 69 -3.68 1.24 -14.99
N ASP A 70 -3.74 0.71 -16.21
CA ASP A 70 -4.76 1.09 -17.17
C ASP A 70 -6.13 0.55 -16.72
N THR A 71 -6.95 1.45 -16.17
CA THR A 71 -8.33 1.16 -15.74
C THR A 71 -9.34 1.28 -16.88
N SER A 72 -8.90 1.25 -18.14
CA SER A 72 -9.80 1.13 -19.28
C SER A 72 -10.74 -0.06 -19.06
N PRO A 73 -12.07 0.13 -19.11
CA PRO A 73 -12.99 -0.99 -18.98
C PRO A 73 -12.71 -1.96 -20.13
N THR A 74 -12.27 -3.17 -19.80
CA THR A 74 -12.14 -4.25 -20.79
C THR A 74 -13.51 -4.42 -21.43
N GLY A 75 -13.59 -4.06 -22.73
CA GLY A 75 -14.85 -3.94 -23.44
C GLY A 75 -15.71 -5.20 -23.38
N PRO A 76 -17.04 -5.08 -23.58
CA PRO A 76 -17.92 -6.23 -23.52
C PRO A 76 -17.45 -7.26 -24.54
N SER A 77 -17.12 -8.46 -24.09
CA SER A 77 -16.87 -9.60 -24.98
C SER A 77 -18.19 -9.93 -25.69
N ALA A 78 -18.45 -9.26 -26.81
CA ALA A 78 -19.49 -9.66 -27.74
C ALA A 78 -19.04 -10.96 -28.42
N GLU A 79 -19.76 -12.05 -28.15
CA GLU A 79 -20.32 -12.97 -29.16
C GLU A 79 -20.73 -14.31 -28.53
N LYS A 80 -22.03 -14.43 -28.25
CA LYS A 80 -22.80 -15.57 -28.75
C LYS A 80 -24.26 -15.16 -28.92
N GLU A 81 -24.55 -14.62 -30.11
CA GLU A 81 -25.89 -14.66 -30.66
C GLU A 81 -26.34 -16.12 -30.82
N GLY A 82 -27.52 -16.43 -30.34
CA GLY A 82 -28.11 -17.76 -30.35
C GLY A 82 -29.51 -17.78 -29.75
N LEU A 83 -30.42 -17.02 -30.38
CA LEU A 83 -31.88 -17.17 -30.42
C LEU A 83 -32.53 -18.22 -29.46
N SER A 84 -33.30 -17.77 -28.44
CA SER A 84 -34.73 -18.10 -28.25
C SER A 84 -35.26 -17.81 -26.82
N THR A 85 -36.36 -17.04 -26.80
CA THR A 85 -37.50 -17.05 -25.84
C THR A 85 -37.32 -16.72 -24.35
N ALA A 86 -38.04 -15.67 -23.93
CA ALA A 86 -38.22 -15.09 -22.59
C ALA A 86 -38.94 -16.00 -21.55
N PRO A 87 -39.37 -15.49 -20.36
CA PRO A 87 -38.64 -14.82 -19.27
C PRO A 87 -38.86 -15.55 -17.92
N THR A 88 -37.90 -15.58 -16.99
CA THR A 88 -38.18 -15.88 -15.56
C THR A 88 -37.10 -15.26 -14.66
N ALA A 89 -37.57 -14.42 -13.74
CA ALA A 89 -37.06 -13.98 -12.43
C ALA A 89 -35.54 -13.97 -12.10
N PRO A 90 -35.08 -12.96 -11.32
CA PRO A 90 -33.67 -12.66 -11.12
C PRO A 90 -32.97 -13.63 -10.15
N PRO A 91 -31.72 -14.02 -10.39
CA PRO A 91 -30.73 -14.18 -9.33
C PRO A 91 -30.01 -12.82 -9.18
N ALA A 92 -30.12 -12.07 -8.08
CA ALA A 92 -29.47 -12.39 -6.81
C ALA A 92 -28.07 -12.98 -7.06
N GLY A 93 -27.12 -12.10 -7.40
CA GLY A 93 -25.76 -12.50 -7.71
C GLY A 93 -24.93 -11.39 -8.35
N ALA A 94 -25.05 -10.15 -7.86
CA ALA A 94 -23.92 -9.24 -7.99
C ALA A 94 -22.91 -9.70 -6.92
N GLU A 95 -22.18 -10.77 -7.24
CA GLU A 95 -20.84 -10.94 -6.68
C GLU A 95 -20.02 -9.79 -7.26
N ASP A 96 -20.19 -8.61 -6.65
CA ASP A 96 -19.22 -7.53 -6.65
C ASP A 96 -18.03 -8.08 -5.87
N SER A 97 -17.39 -9.05 -6.52
CA SER A 97 -16.04 -9.47 -6.24
C SER A 97 -15.31 -8.15 -6.21
N ALA A 98 -14.88 -7.79 -5.00
CA ALA A 98 -13.99 -6.70 -4.71
C ALA A 98 -12.75 -6.87 -5.59
N GLN A 99 -12.90 -6.50 -6.87
CA GLN A 99 -11.85 -6.01 -7.72
C GLN A 99 -11.39 -4.81 -6.93
N GLN A 100 -10.44 -5.10 -6.04
CA GLN A 100 -9.48 -4.17 -5.48
C GLN A 100 -9.24 -3.20 -6.62
N LYS A 101 -9.88 -2.04 -6.53
CA LYS A 101 -9.82 -1.03 -7.57
C LYS A 101 -8.43 -0.49 -7.41
N GLU A 102 -7.45 -1.23 -7.95
CA GLU A 102 -6.05 -0.89 -7.84
C GLU A 102 -5.96 0.53 -8.37
N ALA A 103 -5.38 1.41 -7.56
CA ALA A 103 -5.35 2.81 -7.90
C ALA A 103 -4.68 2.93 -9.28
N PRO A 104 -5.29 3.68 -10.22
CA PRO A 104 -4.75 3.80 -11.57
C PRO A 104 -3.34 4.39 -11.56
N TYR A 105 -2.98 5.08 -10.48
CA TYR A 105 -1.63 5.57 -10.25
C TYR A 105 -1.23 5.30 -8.81
N THR A 106 -0.15 4.56 -8.61
CA THR A 106 0.43 4.26 -7.30
C THR A 106 1.90 4.63 -7.30
N LEU A 107 2.34 5.33 -6.26
CA LEU A 107 3.76 5.65 -6.07
C LEU A 107 4.39 4.67 -5.09
N ILE A 108 5.59 4.21 -5.41
CA ILE A 108 6.39 3.37 -4.52
C ILE A 108 7.49 4.23 -3.90
N GLY A 109 7.44 4.36 -2.58
CA GLY A 109 8.40 5.10 -1.78
C GLY A 109 9.46 4.22 -1.12
N SER A 110 10.57 4.83 -0.73
CA SER A 110 11.63 4.21 0.06
C SER A 110 12.10 5.16 1.16
N VAL A 111 12.49 4.60 2.30
CA VAL A 111 13.03 5.32 3.47
C VAL A 111 14.32 4.70 3.99
N SER A 112 14.95 3.81 3.22
CA SER A 112 16.16 3.08 3.63
C SER A 112 17.43 3.96 3.68
N GLU A 113 17.39 5.17 3.12
CA GLU A 113 18.53 6.09 3.14
C GLU A 113 18.56 6.95 4.42
N PRO A 114 19.76 7.28 4.95
CA PRO A 114 19.88 8.20 6.07
C PRO A 114 19.26 9.58 5.75
N GLY A 115 18.55 10.16 6.71
CA GLY A 115 17.80 11.40 6.55
C GLY A 115 16.35 11.22 6.03
N LEU A 116 15.93 9.98 5.77
CA LEU A 116 14.56 9.59 5.44
C LEU A 116 13.87 8.89 6.62
N GLY A 117 12.56 8.73 6.56
CA GLY A 117 11.72 8.28 7.67
C GLY A 117 11.06 9.46 8.38
N LEU A 118 10.61 9.26 9.62
CA LEU A 118 9.89 10.29 10.35
C LEU A 118 10.81 11.47 10.66
N LEU A 119 10.30 12.69 10.55
CA LEU A 119 11.07 13.90 10.87
C LEU A 119 11.52 13.92 12.34
N SER A 120 10.74 13.29 13.23
CA SER A 120 11.05 13.10 14.65
C SER A 120 12.34 12.30 14.88
N TRP A 121 12.73 11.42 13.94
CA TRP A 121 13.97 10.62 14.05
C TRP A 121 15.24 11.44 13.85
N TRP A 122 15.15 12.57 13.14
CA TRP A 122 16.33 13.36 12.72
C TRP A 122 16.45 14.71 13.43
N ASN A 123 15.36 15.21 14.04
CA ASN A 123 15.37 16.44 14.82
C ASN A 123 15.73 16.12 16.28
N SER A 124 17.02 15.93 16.56
CA SER A 124 17.60 15.94 17.91
C SER A 124 18.45 17.17 18.15
#